data_AF-A0A534RY20-F1
#
_entry.id   AF-A0A534RY20-F1
#
_cell.length_a   1.000
_cell.length_b   1.000
_cell.length_c   1.000
_cell.angle_alpha   90.00
_cell.angle_beta   90.00
_cell.angle_gamma   90.00
#
_symmetry.space_group_name_H-M   'P 1'
#
loop_
_entity.id
_entity.type
_entity.pdbx_description
1 polymer ?
#
loop_
_entity_poly.entity_id
_entity_poly.type
_entity_poly.pdbx_seq_one_letter_code
_entity_poly.pdbx_strand_id
1 'polypeptide(L)'
;MKKEAEAWDCLSDEDLARLFAEGRPVKVRLRRPPPRTLTVALDEKTLNLLKRVARQKQVGPTHLAAMWIAERLAQERVLGDEPQDAPG
;
A
#
# COMPACT_ATOMS: atom_id res chain seq x y z
N MET A 1 16.07 -2.69 -14.85
CA MET A 1 15.22 -3.24 -13.78
C MET A 1 15.85 -4.49 -13.14
N LYS A 2 15.82 -5.70 -13.73
CA LYS A 2 16.36 -6.91 -13.05
C LYS A 2 17.84 -6.84 -12.62
N LYS A 3 18.73 -6.42 -13.54
CA LYS A 3 20.18 -6.28 -13.27
C LYS A 3 20.53 -5.25 -12.19
N GLU A 4 19.67 -4.26 -12.00
CA GLU A 4 19.88 -3.21 -11.02
C GLU A 4 19.47 -3.69 -9.63
N ALA A 5 18.35 -4.41 -9.53
CA ALA A 5 17.94 -5.09 -8.30
C ALA A 5 19.01 -6.08 -7.80
N GLU A 6 19.55 -6.92 -8.69
CA GLU A 6 20.63 -7.86 -8.37
C GLU A 6 21.90 -7.16 -7.87
N ALA A 7 22.20 -5.96 -8.40
CA ALA A 7 23.32 -5.15 -7.94
C ALA A 7 23.07 -4.56 -6.54
N TRP A 8 21.83 -4.16 -6.21
CA TRP A 8 21.46 -3.73 -4.86
C TRP A 8 21.56 -4.86 -3.84
N ASP A 9 21.26 -6.10 -4.24
CA ASP A 9 21.35 -7.29 -3.37
C ASP A 9 22.79 -7.70 -3.04
N CYS A 10 23.78 -7.21 -3.80
CA CYS A 10 25.20 -7.56 -3.66
C CYS A 10 26.04 -6.45 -2.99
N LEU A 11 25.42 -5.38 -2.51
CA LEU A 11 26.13 -4.29 -1.82
C LEU A 11 26.59 -4.75 -0.43
N SER A 12 27.86 -4.48 -0.12
CA SER A 12 28.41 -4.66 1.22
C SER A 12 28.03 -3.50 2.14
N ASP A 13 28.15 -3.69 3.46
CA ASP A 13 27.93 -2.64 4.45
C ASP A 13 28.88 -1.43 4.25
N GLU A 14 30.09 -1.68 3.76
CA GLU A 14 31.09 -0.65 3.45
C GLU A 14 30.68 0.18 2.22
N ASP A 15 30.15 -0.48 1.19
CA ASP A 15 29.62 0.21 0.02
C ASP A 15 28.40 1.06 0.39
N LEU A 16 27.53 0.54 1.25
CA LEU A 16 26.38 1.28 1.77
C LEU A 16 26.81 2.52 2.55
N ALA A 17 27.79 2.39 3.45
CA ALA A 17 28.32 3.50 4.24
C ALA A 17 28.91 4.60 3.34
N ARG A 18 29.64 4.23 2.28
CA ARG A 18 30.15 5.19 1.29
C ARG A 18 29.02 5.92 0.56
N LEU A 19 27.99 5.18 0.11
CA LEU A 19 26.81 5.76 -0.55
C LEU A 19 26.07 6.76 0.36
N PHE A 20 25.93 6.47 1.65
CA PHE A 20 25.30 7.39 2.61
C PHE A 20 26.18 8.60 2.95
N ALA A 21 27.50 8.46 2.94
CA ALA A 21 28.44 9.56 3.18
C ALA A 21 28.53 10.53 1.99
N GLU A 22 28.50 10.01 0.77
CA GLU A 22 28.58 10.79 -0.48
C GLU A 22 27.20 11.28 -0.96
N GLY A 23 26.13 10.60 -0.55
CA GLY A 23 24.77 10.90 -0.94
C GLY A 23 24.26 12.22 -0.38
N ARG A 24 23.77 13.10 -1.27
CA ARG A 24 23.14 14.36 -0.85
C ARG A 24 21.69 14.09 -0.40
N PRO A 25 21.30 14.42 0.84
CA PRO A 25 19.95 14.14 1.31
C PRO A 25 18.91 14.98 0.55
N VAL A 26 17.98 14.30 -0.12
CA VAL A 26 16.86 14.95 -0.80
C VAL A 26 15.67 14.97 0.16
N LYS A 27 15.26 16.17 0.61
CA LYS A 27 14.03 16.33 1.39
C LYS A 27 12.83 16.32 0.45
N VAL A 28 12.24 15.14 0.25
CA VAL A 28 11.01 15.00 -0.52
C VAL A 28 9.83 15.38 0.38
N ARG A 29 9.12 16.46 0.05
CA ARG A 29 7.81 16.76 0.65
C ARG A 29 6.75 15.96 -0.09
N LEU A 30 6.45 14.76 0.40
CA LEU A 30 5.29 14.00 -0.04
C LEU A 30 4.03 14.72 0.48
N ARG A 31 3.54 15.70 -0.27
CA ARG A 31 2.28 16.40 0.05
C ARG A 31 1.13 15.46 -0.29
N ARG A 32 0.89 14.45 0.55
CA ARG A 32 -0.28 13.59 0.43
C ARG A 32 -1.49 14.46 0.78
N PRO A 33 -2.50 14.59 -0.11
CA PRO A 33 -3.74 15.24 0.28
C PRO A 33 -4.27 14.55 1.54
N PRO A 34 -4.84 15.31 2.49
CA PRO A 34 -5.37 14.71 3.71
C PRO A 34 -6.42 13.66 3.31
N PRO A 35 -6.37 12.46 3.91
CA PRO A 35 -7.34 11.42 3.59
C PRO A 35 -8.75 11.94 3.88
N ARG A 36 -9.67 11.73 2.93
CA ARG A 36 -11.09 12.01 3.17
C ARG A 36 -11.65 10.94 4.12
N THR A 37 -12.39 11.36 5.13
CA THR A 37 -12.98 10.45 6.11
C THR A 37 -14.27 9.84 5.57
N LEU A 38 -14.42 8.53 5.71
CA LEU A 38 -15.66 7.79 5.50
C LEU A 38 -16.13 7.27 6.87
N THR A 39 -17.33 7.67 7.30
CA THR A 39 -17.96 7.15 8.52
C THR A 39 -18.88 6.00 8.15
N VAL A 40 -18.66 4.82 8.74
CA VAL A 40 -19.44 3.60 8.45
C VAL A 40 -19.97 3.03 9.76
N ALA A 41 -21.27 2.71 9.79
CA ALA A 41 -21.86 1.95 10.89
C ALA A 41 -21.61 0.45 10.66
N LEU A 42 -21.02 -0.22 11.65
CA LEU A 42 -20.83 -1.66 11.68
C LEU A 42 -21.57 -2.21 12.89
N ASP A 43 -22.17 -3.39 12.75
CA ASP A 43 -22.67 -4.12 13.91
C ASP A 43 -21.50 -4.52 14.83
N GLU A 44 -21.83 -4.76 16.10
CA GLU A 44 -20.82 -5.04 17.13
C GLU A 44 -19.99 -6.30 16.83
N LYS A 45 -20.62 -7.34 16.28
CA LYS A 45 -19.96 -8.60 15.94
C LYS A 45 -18.93 -8.37 14.84
N THR A 46 -19.28 -7.64 13.79
CA THR A 46 -18.39 -7.29 12.68
C THR A 46 -17.24 -6.40 13.16
N LEU A 47 -17.51 -5.40 13.99
CA LEU A 47 -16.47 -4.53 14.54
C LEU A 47 -15.46 -5.30 15.40
N ASN A 48 -15.93 -6.22 16.23
CA ASN A 48 -15.07 -7.06 17.07
C ASN A 48 -14.22 -8.03 16.24
N LEU A 49 -14.79 -8.60 15.18
CA LEU A 49 -14.04 -9.42 14.23
C LEU A 49 -12.93 -8.62 13.55
N LEU A 50 -13.25 -7.42 13.04
CA LEU A 50 -12.27 -6.54 12.41
C LEU A 50 -11.11 -6.21 13.35
N LYS A 51 -11.40 -5.83 14.60
CA LYS A 51 -10.37 -5.55 15.62
C LYS A 51 -9.46 -6.75 15.87
N ARG A 52 -10.03 -7.95 15.97
CA ARG A 52 -9.27 -9.19 16.20
C ARG A 52 -8.33 -9.50 15.03
N VAL A 53 -8.82 -9.40 13.79
CA VAL A 53 -8.00 -9.64 12.60
C VAL A 53 -6.92 -8.58 12.44
N ALA A 54 -7.24 -7.31 12.70
CA ALA A 54 -6.28 -6.21 12.66
C ALA A 54 -5.12 -6.44 13.64
N ARG A 55 -5.42 -6.89 14.87
CA ARG A 55 -4.41 -7.25 15.87
C ARG A 55 -3.50 -8.39 15.41
N GLN A 56 -4.06 -9.45 14.83
CA GLN A 56 -3.27 -10.56 14.29
C GLN A 56 -2.34 -10.13 13.16
N LYS A 57 -2.77 -9.16 12.36
CA LYS A 57 -2.00 -8.59 11.25
C LYS A 57 -1.11 -7.42 11.64
N GLN A 58 -1.03 -7.08 12.94
CA GLN A 58 -0.25 -5.96 13.47
C GLN A 58 -0.54 -4.60 12.79
N VAL A 59 -1.81 -4.38 12.40
CA VAL A 59 -2.28 -3.13 11.77
C VAL A 59 -3.46 -2.55 12.54
N GLY A 60 -3.72 -1.24 12.40
CA GLY A 60 -4.87 -0.59 13.02
C GLY A 60 -6.20 -1.01 12.37
N PRO A 61 -7.33 -1.12 13.10
CA PRO A 61 -8.62 -1.53 12.54
C PRO A 61 -9.09 -0.66 11.36
N THR A 62 -8.97 0.67 11.48
CA THR A 62 -9.31 1.62 10.42
C THR A 62 -8.40 1.46 9.20
N HIS A 63 -7.12 1.18 9.44
CA HIS A 63 -6.16 0.98 8.36
C HIS A 63 -6.46 -0.31 7.59
N LEU A 64 -6.74 -1.41 8.32
CA LEU A 64 -7.13 -2.68 7.71
C LEU A 64 -8.42 -2.53 6.89
N ALA A 65 -9.43 -1.85 7.42
CA ALA A 65 -10.67 -1.58 6.68
C ALA A 65 -10.40 -0.79 5.38
N ALA A 66 -9.57 0.25 5.44
CA ALA A 66 -9.20 1.02 4.26
C ALA A 66 -8.48 0.17 3.20
N MET A 67 -7.56 -0.71 3.64
CA MET A 67 -6.87 -1.64 2.74
C MET A 67 -7.82 -2.61 2.05
N TRP A 68 -8.73 -3.24 2.80
CA TRP A 68 -9.70 -4.17 2.23
C TRP A 68 -10.70 -3.48 1.30
N ILE A 69 -11.14 -2.27 1.61
CA ILE A 69 -12.00 -1.48 0.70
C ILE A 69 -11.24 -1.21 -0.60
N ALA A 70 -9.98 -0.79 -0.53
CA ALA A 70 -9.17 -0.53 -1.71
C ALA A 70 -8.95 -1.80 -2.55
N GLU A 71 -8.66 -2.92 -1.89
CA GLU A 71 -8.51 -4.24 -2.52
C GLU A 71 -9.79 -4.69 -3.24
N ARG A 72 -10.95 -4.59 -2.58
CA ARG A 72 -12.23 -4.97 -3.18
C ARG A 72 -12.57 -4.10 -4.39
N LEU A 73 -12.34 -2.78 -4.30
CA LEU A 73 -12.56 -1.86 -5.43
C LEU A 73 -11.61 -2.12 -6.60
N ALA A 74 -10.36 -2.52 -6.32
CA ALA A 74 -9.42 -2.90 -7.37
C ALA A 74 -9.89 -4.18 -8.10
N GLN A 75 -10.41 -5.17 -7.36
CA GLN A 75 -10.97 -6.40 -7.94
C GLN A 75 -12.20 -6.11 -8.81
N GLU A 76 -13.11 -5.24 -8.35
CA GLU A 76 -14.30 -4.86 -9.13
C GLU A 76 -13.94 -4.14 -10.43
N ARG A 77 -12.89 -3.30 -10.43
CA ARG A 77 -12.39 -2.67 -11.66
C ARG A 77 -11.85 -3.69 -12.66
N VAL A 78 -11.11 -4.69 -12.20
CA VAL A 78 -10.56 -5.75 -13.07
C VAL A 78 -11.69 -6.62 -13.64
N LEU A 79 -12.77 -6.84 -12.88
CA LEU A 79 -13.93 -7.63 -13.34
C LEU A 79 -14.86 -6.84 -14.27
N GLY A 80 -14.88 -5.52 -14.18
CA GLY A 80 -15.70 -4.64 -15.02
C GLY A 80 -15.04 -4.18 -16.33
N ASP A 81 -13.80 -4.59 -16.59
CA ASP A 81 -13.02 -4.25 -17.79
C ASP A 81 -13.16 -5.35 -18.88
N GLU A 82 -14.37 -5.90 -19.04
CA GLU A 82 -14.73 -6.60 -20.27
C GLU A 82 -14.72 -5.57 -21.41
N PRO A 83 -14.00 -5.81 -22.53
CA PRO A 83 -13.84 -4.83 -23.59
C PRO A 83 -15.16 -4.65 -24.35
N GLN A 84 -15.99 -3.72 -23.87
CA GLN A 84 -17.16 -3.21 -24.59
C GLN A 84 -16.70 -2.13 -25.58
N ASP A 85 -15.86 -2.53 -26.54
CA ASP A 85 -15.55 -1.75 -27.75
C ASP A 85 -15.19 -2.71 -28.88
N ALA A 86 -16.20 -3.39 -29.42
CA ALA A 86 -16.16 -3.94 -30.77
C ALA A 86 -16.94 -2.97 -31.67
N PRO A 87 -16.28 -2.25 -32.61
CA PRO A 87 -17.02 -1.50 -33.61
C PRO A 87 -17.63 -2.48 -34.61
N GLY A 88 -18.95 -2.36 -34.81
CA GLY A 88 -19.68 -2.96 -35.94
C GLY A 88 -19.49 -2.19 -37.24
#